data_AF-A0A839FP31-F1
#
_entry.id   AF-A0A839FP31-F1
#
_cell.length_a   1.000
_cell.length_b   1.000
_cell.length_c   1.000
_cell.angle_alpha   90.00
_cell.angle_beta   90.00
_cell.angle_gamma   90.00
#
_symmetry.space_group_name_H-M   'P 1'
#
loop_
_entity.id
_entity.type
_entity.pdbx_description
1 polymer ?
#
loop_
_entity_poly.entity_id
_entity_poly.type
_entity_poly.pdbx_seq_one_letter_code
_entity_poly.pdbx_strand_id
1 'polypeptide(L)' 'MSHEERIAQHTARAAACIREEERGDVPGWVMITLMSAVLVAGLLAIAQPALQGLFNDAINQVSR' A
#
# COMPACT_ATOMS: atom_id res chain seq x y z
N MET A 1 -3.77 -27.05 -35.52
CA MET A 1 -3.21 -26.30 -34.39
C MET A 1 -4.30 -25.38 -33.88
N SER A 2 -4.96 -25.77 -32.80
CA SER A 2 -6.29 -25.24 -32.45
C SER A 2 -6.17 -23.85 -31.80
N HIS A 3 -7.10 -22.93 -32.10
CA HIS A 3 -7.13 -21.58 -31.50
C HIS A 3 -7.18 -21.62 -29.95
N GLU A 4 -7.70 -22.71 -29.40
CA GLU A 4 -7.81 -22.97 -27.97
C GLU A 4 -6.45 -23.22 -27.31
N GLU A 5 -5.53 -23.91 -27.98
CA GLU A 5 -4.17 -24.11 -27.48
C GLU A 5 -3.44 -22.77 -27.35
N ARG A 6 -3.68 -21.84 -28.28
CA ARG A 6 -3.05 -20.52 -28.26
C ARG A 6 -3.54 -19.67 -27.08
N ILE A 7 -4.83 -19.76 -26.74
CA ILE A 7 -5.41 -19.04 -25.60
C ILE A 7 -4.89 -19.64 -24.28
N ALA A 8 -4.88 -20.97 -24.15
CA ALA A 8 -4.36 -21.65 -22.97
C ALA A 8 -2.86 -21.38 -22.76
N GLN A 9 -2.09 -21.29 -23.85
CA GLN A 9 -0.66 -21.03 -23.78
C GLN A 9 -0.35 -19.57 -23.43
N HIS A 10 -1.17 -18.60 -23.87
CA HIS A 10 -1.01 -17.20 -23.48
C HIS A 10 -1.34 -16.97 -22.00
N THR A 11 -2.41 -17.58 -21.48
CA THR A 11 -2.76 -17.44 -20.06
C THR A 11 -1.74 -18.14 -19.15
N ALA A 12 -1.24 -19.32 -19.55
CA ALA A 12 -0.19 -20.03 -18.83
C ALA A 12 1.12 -19.23 -18.76
N ARG A 13 1.48 -18.53 -19.84
CA ARG A 13 2.66 -17.66 -19.89
C ARG A 13 2.53 -16.41 -19.03
N ALA A 14 1.36 -15.76 -19.03
CA ALA A 14 1.11 -14.61 -18.17
C ALA A 14 1.20 -14.98 -16.67
N ALA A 15 0.66 -16.14 -16.29
CA ALA A 15 0.72 -16.65 -14.92
C ALA A 15 2.11 -17.15 -14.50
N ALA A 16 3.02 -17.41 -15.44
CA ALA A 16 4.42 -17.72 -15.18
C ALA A 16 5.23 -16.44 -14.97
N CYS A 17 5.01 -15.42 -15.80
CA CYS A 17 5.67 -14.11 -15.69
C CYS A 17 5.41 -13.41 -14.34
N ILE A 18 4.17 -13.47 -13.83
CA ILE A 18 3.81 -12.92 -12.50
C ILE A 18 4.55 -13.66 -11.37
N ARG A 19 4.88 -14.94 -11.58
CA ARG A 19 5.62 -15.78 -10.61
C ARG A 19 7.12 -15.58 -10.70
N GLU A 20 7.66 -15.18 -11.85
CA GLU A 20 9.09 -14.92 -12.04
C GLU A 20 9.55 -13.59 -11.42
N GLU A 21 8.62 -12.69 -11.07
CA GLU A 21 8.88 -11.50 -10.24
C GLU A 21 9.26 -11.85 -8.78
N GLU A 22 9.10 -13.12 -8.36
CA GLU A 22 9.25 -13.56 -6.95
C GLU A 22 10.69 -13.82 -6.45
N ARG A 23 11.75 -13.67 -7.25
CA ARG A 23 13.10 -14.06 -6.77
C ARG A 23 14.20 -13.00 -6.85
N GLY A 24 13.89 -11.79 -7.30
CA GLY A 24 14.95 -10.81 -7.65
C GLY A 24 15.07 -9.61 -6.73
N ASP A 25 13.98 -8.90 -6.49
CA ASP A 25 14.03 -7.56 -5.90
C ASP A 25 12.82 -7.33 -5.00
N VAL A 26 13.02 -6.48 -4.00
CA VAL A 26 12.02 -6.02 -3.01
C VAL A 26 10.64 -5.98 -3.67
N PRO A 27 9.70 -6.88 -3.29
CA PRO A 27 8.49 -7.14 -4.06
C PRO A 27 7.79 -5.84 -4.48
N GLY A 28 7.26 -5.76 -5.70
CA GLY A 28 6.60 -4.53 -6.19
C GLY A 28 5.50 -4.00 -5.25
N TRP A 29 4.88 -4.90 -4.47
CA TRP A 29 3.92 -4.53 -3.42
C TRP A 29 4.54 -3.72 -2.27
N VAL A 30 5.81 -3.97 -1.90
CA VAL A 30 6.52 -3.25 -0.85
C VAL A 30 6.77 -1.80 -1.24
N MET A 31 7.08 -1.52 -2.51
CA MET A 31 7.29 -0.13 -2.96
C MET A 31 6.00 0.70 -2.84
N ILE A 32 4.85 0.09 -3.14
CA ILE A 32 3.54 0.74 -3.00
C ILE A 32 3.23 1.00 -1.53
N THR A 33 3.49 0.03 -0.64
CA THR A 33 3.26 0.20 0.79
C THR A 33 4.21 1.25 1.38
N LEU A 34 5.47 1.32 0.94
CA LEU A 34 6.42 2.34 1.37
C LEU A 34 6.01 3.74 0.92
N MET A 35 5.62 3.92 -0.36
CA MET A 35 5.09 5.21 -0.83
C MET A 35 3.86 5.63 -0.02
N SER A 36 2.94 4.70 0.24
CA SER A 36 1.75 4.97 1.02
C SER A 36 2.07 5.30 2.48
N ALA A 37 3.00 4.57 3.11
CA ALA A 37 3.44 4.80 4.48
C ALA A 37 4.09 6.19 4.62
N VAL A 38 4.92 6.60 3.67
CA VAL A 38 5.52 7.95 3.66
C VAL A 38 4.47 9.04 3.49
N LEU A 39 3.51 8.84 2.57
CA LEU A 39 2.42 9.79 2.37
C LEU A 39 1.54 9.93 3.62
N VAL A 40 1.15 8.81 4.23
CA VAL A 40 0.36 8.79 5.46
C VAL A 40 1.13 9.42 6.61
N ALA A 41 2.41 9.09 6.79
CA ALA A 41 3.24 9.69 7.83
C ALA A 41 3.39 11.21 7.64
N GLY A 42 3.55 11.68 6.39
CA GLY A 42 3.58 13.10 6.06
C GLY A 42 2.27 13.82 6.41
N LEU A 43 1.12 13.21 6.09
CA LEU A 43 -0.19 13.76 6.47
C LEU A 43 -0.40 13.76 7.99
N LEU A 44 -0.01 12.68 8.68
CA LEU A 44 -0.10 12.58 10.13
C LEU A 44 0.77 13.61 10.84
N ALA A 45 1.98 13.90 10.33
CA ALA A 45 2.86 14.91 10.90
C ALA A 45 2.21 16.30 10.93
N ILE A 46 1.43 16.63 9.89
CA ILE A 46 0.66 17.88 9.82
C ILE A 46 -0.56 17.83 10.75
N ALA A 47 -1.23 16.68 10.84
CA ALA A 47 -2.45 16.52 11.65
C ALA A 47 -2.18 16.46 13.17
N GLN A 48 -1.03 15.94 13.59
CA GLN A 48 -0.67 15.73 14.99
C GLN A 48 -0.82 16.96 15.90
N PRO A 49 -0.31 18.16 15.57
CA PRO A 49 -0.47 19.35 16.43
C PRO A 49 -1.93 19.77 16.61
N ALA A 50 -2.77 19.62 15.57
CA ALA A 50 -4.19 19.94 15.66
C ALA A 50 -4.93 18.95 16.59
N LEU A 51 -4.62 17.66 16.48
CA LEU A 51 -5.16 16.64 17.39
C LEU A 51 -4.74 16.88 18.85
N GLN A 52 -3.49 17.27 19.09
CA GLN A 52 -3.03 17.61 20.45
C GLN A 52 -3.80 18.80 21.03
N GLY A 53 -4.05 19.83 20.23
CA GLY A 53 -4.87 20.98 20.66
C GLY A 53 -6.27 20.56 21.07
N LEU A 54 -6.97 19.84 20.19
CA LEU A 54 -8.33 19.35 20.46
C LEU A 54 -8.38 18.42 21.68
N PHE A 55 -7.37 17.57 21.85
CA PHE A 55 -7.26 16.68 23.00
C PHE A 55 -7.08 17.45 24.31
N ASN A 56 -6.17 18.43 24.35
CA ASN A 56 -5.94 19.28 25.51
C ASN A 56 -7.18 20.10 25.88
N ASP A 57 -7.87 20.64 24.89
CA ASP A 57 -9.13 21.37 25.09
C ASP A 57 -10.21 20.46 25.71
N ALA A 58 -10.33 19.23 25.20
CA ALA A 58 -11.28 18.25 25.73
C ALA A 58 -10.96 17.82 27.18
N ILE A 59 -9.68 17.61 27.51
CA ILE A 59 -9.23 17.29 28.88
C ILE A 59 -9.56 18.44 29.85
N ASN A 60 -9.27 19.68 29.45
CA ASN A 60 -9.59 20.85 30.26
C ASN A 60 -11.10 21.03 30.47
N GLN A 61 -11.91 20.63 29.50
CA GLN A 61 -13.37 20.71 29.59
C GLN A 61 -13.95 19.72 30.61
N VAL A 62 -13.39 18.51 30.73
CA VAL A 62 -13.87 17.47 31.67
C VAL A 62 -13.30 17.62 33.07
N SER A 63 -12.10 18.19 33.21
CA SER A 63 -11.46 18.40 34.52
C SER A 63 -12.00 19.61 35.29
N ARG A 64 -12.96 20.33 34.73
CA ARG A 64 -13.65 21.47 35.33
C ARG A 64 -15.05 21.06 35.75
#